data_AF-A0A1M7T4Z2-F1
#
_entry.id   AF-A0A1M7T4Z2-F1
#
_cell.length_a   1.000
_cell.length_b   1.000
_cell.length_c   1.000
_cell.angle_alpha   90.00
_cell.angle_beta   90.00
_cell.angle_gamma   90.00
#
_symmetry.space_group_name_H-M   'P 1'
#
loop_
_entity.id
_entity.type
_entity.pdbx_description
1 polymer ?
#
loop_
_entity_poly.entity_id
_entity_poly.type
_entity_poly.pdbx_seq_one_letter_code
_entity_poly.pdbx_strand_id
1 'polypeptide(L)'
;MKANKKILLLPVILLTLLLCSCGKNTIDTTSNGQNTAASTTSSEETTYYDYGYASLIQQKNYGRILFVGDSRTVDMFIATVHDVSGINADGITVYAMDGGGYDYLVETIDAYGMDNFDTLITWLGANDAGNFTPYIGYYNGILENGKRLILCNVGPTDDEHLLDVCIPDYLNEKMLQYNQAQAEWAAEHDIKVIDLYTFVSENIGIEEVDGVHYEPKPTTTVWDEIMNNI
;
A
#
# COMPACT_ATOMS: atom_id res chain seq x y z
N MET A 1 -32.82 -44.73 -26.11
CA MET A 1 -33.00 -43.43 -26.81
C MET A 1 -33.67 -42.47 -25.84
N LYS A 2 -33.20 -41.28 -25.48
CA LYS A 2 -32.04 -40.43 -25.82
C LYS A 2 -31.73 -39.64 -24.53
N ALA A 3 -30.45 -39.48 -24.21
CA ALA A 3 -29.97 -38.66 -23.10
C ALA A 3 -30.09 -37.16 -23.46
N ASN A 4 -30.60 -36.34 -22.52
CA ASN A 4 -30.56 -34.88 -22.64
C ASN A 4 -29.37 -34.33 -21.86
N LYS A 5 -28.29 -34.01 -22.58
CA LYS A 5 -27.18 -33.18 -22.10
C LYS A 5 -27.67 -31.73 -21.98
N LYS A 6 -27.65 -31.16 -20.78
CA LYS A 6 -27.68 -29.70 -20.60
C LYS A 6 -26.24 -29.21 -20.65
N ILE A 7 -25.92 -28.40 -21.65
CA ILE A 7 -24.64 -27.70 -21.79
C ILE A 7 -24.76 -26.42 -20.94
N LEU A 8 -23.89 -26.31 -19.94
CA LEU A 8 -23.69 -25.10 -19.14
C LEU A 8 -22.66 -24.25 -19.90
N LEU A 9 -23.08 -23.10 -20.43
CA LEU A 9 -22.17 -22.10 -20.99
C LEU A 9 -21.72 -21.18 -19.85
N LEU A 10 -20.44 -21.27 -19.49
CA LEU A 10 -19.75 -20.24 -18.71
C LEU A 10 -19.44 -19.05 -19.63
N PRO A 11 -19.69 -17.79 -19.23
CA PRO A 11 -19.03 -16.65 -19.84
C PRO A 11 -17.59 -16.56 -19.31
N VAL A 12 -16.64 -16.56 -20.25
CA VAL A 12 -15.23 -16.22 -20.02
C VAL A 12 -15.16 -14.72 -19.78
N ILE A 13 -14.85 -14.32 -18.54
CA ILE A 13 -14.51 -12.94 -18.21
C ILE A 13 -13.07 -12.72 -18.67
N LEU A 14 -12.92 -11.94 -19.73
CA LEU A 14 -11.65 -11.47 -20.25
C LEU A 14 -11.18 -10.31 -19.35
N LEU A 15 -10.26 -10.59 -18.44
CA LEU A 15 -9.60 -9.59 -17.61
C LEU A 15 -8.60 -8.82 -18.48
N THR A 16 -9.00 -7.65 -18.99
CA THR A 16 -8.07 -6.70 -19.60
C THR A 16 -7.44 -5.84 -18.50
N LEU A 17 -6.22 -6.21 -18.10
CA LEU A 17 -5.32 -5.32 -17.37
C LEU A 17 -4.93 -4.15 -18.29
N LEU A 18 -5.51 -2.97 -18.07
CA LEU A 18 -4.99 -1.71 -18.58
C LEU A 18 -4.01 -1.17 -17.54
N LEU A 19 -2.71 -1.41 -17.76
CA LEU A 19 -1.65 -0.69 -17.08
C LEU A 19 -1.53 0.69 -17.72
N CYS A 20 -2.02 1.74 -17.04
CA CYS A 20 -1.76 3.12 -17.43
C CYS A 20 -0.34 3.52 -17.02
N SER A 21 0.61 3.28 -17.92
CA SER A 21 1.94 3.90 -17.86
C SER A 21 1.84 5.35 -18.37
N CYS A 22 1.85 6.31 -17.46
CA CYS A 22 2.01 7.72 -17.79
C CYS A 22 3.50 8.06 -17.84
N GLY A 23 4.04 8.28 -19.04
CA GLY A 23 5.36 8.87 -19.18
C GLY A 23 6.07 8.58 -20.50
N LYS A 24 5.77 9.34 -21.55
CA LYS A 24 6.73 9.54 -22.66
C LYS A 24 6.83 10.99 -23.06
N ASN A 25 7.94 11.59 -22.64
CA ASN A 25 8.51 12.80 -23.22
C ASN A 25 8.78 12.57 -24.71
N THR A 26 8.27 13.48 -25.54
CA THR A 26 8.57 13.56 -26.97
C THR A 26 9.98 14.10 -27.13
N ILE A 27 10.93 13.26 -27.56
CA ILE A 27 12.23 13.69 -28.09
C ILE A 27 12.25 13.37 -29.58
N ASP A 28 12.22 14.43 -30.39
CA ASP A 28 12.47 14.40 -31.83
C ASP A 28 13.82 13.73 -32.11
N THR A 29 13.81 12.66 -32.90
CA THR A 29 15.04 12.01 -33.38
C THR A 29 15.10 12.07 -34.90
N THR A 30 16.08 12.81 -35.40
CA THR A 30 16.56 12.70 -36.78
C THR A 30 17.48 11.47 -36.87
N SER A 31 17.25 10.62 -37.87
CA SER A 31 17.93 9.34 -38.07
C SER A 31 19.39 9.46 -38.51
N ASN A 32 20.28 8.60 -37.98
CA ASN A 32 21.20 7.78 -38.79
C ASN A 32 22.01 6.77 -37.95
N GLY A 33 22.13 5.52 -38.44
CA GLY A 33 23.38 4.74 -38.36
C GLY A 33 23.51 3.58 -37.37
N GLN A 34 23.26 2.37 -37.87
CA GLN A 34 24.02 1.09 -37.71
C GLN A 34 24.34 0.47 -36.32
N ASN A 35 23.81 -0.75 -36.15
CA ASN A 35 24.38 -1.99 -35.54
C ASN A 35 25.33 -1.89 -34.33
N THR A 36 24.95 -2.54 -33.22
CA THR A 36 25.61 -3.76 -32.71
C THR A 36 24.86 -4.32 -31.49
N ALA A 37 24.91 -5.63 -31.33
CA ALA A 37 24.29 -6.40 -30.27
C ALA A 37 24.89 -6.11 -28.89
N ALA A 38 24.02 -5.95 -27.89
CA ALA A 38 24.32 -6.25 -26.50
C ALA A 38 23.02 -6.66 -25.80
N SER A 39 22.96 -7.94 -25.41
CA SER A 39 21.96 -8.47 -24.49
C SER A 39 22.32 -7.95 -23.11
N THR A 40 21.66 -6.87 -22.68
CA THR A 40 21.79 -6.36 -21.32
C THR A 40 20.65 -6.92 -20.49
N THR A 41 20.99 -7.89 -19.67
CA THR A 41 20.17 -8.37 -18.55
C THR A 41 19.93 -7.18 -17.63
N SER A 42 18.69 -6.69 -17.59
CA SER A 42 18.22 -5.68 -16.64
C SER A 42 18.12 -6.33 -15.26
N SER A 43 19.18 -6.24 -14.47
CA SER A 43 19.09 -6.43 -13.03
C SER A 43 18.40 -5.20 -12.47
N GLU A 44 17.18 -5.37 -11.98
CA GLU A 44 16.47 -4.37 -11.17
C GLU A 44 17.38 -4.00 -9.99
N GLU A 45 17.88 -2.76 -10.04
CA GLU A 45 18.76 -2.20 -9.03
C GLU A 45 17.87 -1.76 -7.86
N THR A 46 17.70 -2.64 -6.87
CA THR A 46 17.06 -2.28 -5.60
C THR A 46 17.95 -1.29 -4.87
N THR A 47 17.65 0.00 -5.05
CA THR A 47 18.28 1.08 -4.28
C THR A 47 17.86 0.97 -2.83
N TYR A 48 18.79 0.54 -1.98
CA TYR A 48 18.62 0.47 -0.53
C TYR A 48 18.83 1.86 0.06
N TYR A 49 17.75 2.49 0.51
CA TYR A 49 17.80 3.77 1.22
C TYR A 49 17.85 3.48 2.73
N ASP A 50 19.00 3.78 3.34
CA ASP A 50 19.23 3.70 4.79
C ASP A 50 18.78 5.02 5.42
N TYR A 51 17.53 5.08 5.86
CA TYR A 51 16.99 6.21 6.61
C TYR A 51 17.45 6.09 8.07
N GLY A 52 18.63 6.65 8.33
CA GLY A 52 19.18 7.10 9.62
C GLY A 52 18.71 6.39 10.90
N TYR A 53 19.66 5.74 11.59
CA TYR A 53 19.50 5.26 12.97
C TYR A 53 19.17 6.38 13.97
N ALA A 54 17.89 6.65 14.22
CA ALA A 54 17.43 7.45 15.36
C ALA A 54 15.99 7.07 15.79
N SER A 55 15.76 5.92 16.42
CA SER A 55 15.57 5.86 17.88
C SER A 55 15.38 4.41 18.33
N LEU A 56 16.44 3.76 18.81
CA LEU A 56 16.38 2.43 19.44
C LEU A 56 15.61 2.40 20.78
N ILE A 57 15.00 3.52 21.21
CA ILE A 57 14.48 3.68 22.57
C ILE A 57 12.97 3.40 22.65
N GLN A 58 12.24 3.35 21.52
CA GLN A 58 10.79 3.17 21.53
C GLN A 58 10.27 1.82 20.99
N GLN A 59 11.10 0.93 20.43
CA GLN A 59 10.65 -0.42 20.02
C GLN A 59 10.49 -1.43 21.17
N LYS A 60 10.49 -0.99 22.44
CA LYS A 60 10.86 -1.85 23.58
C LYS A 60 9.95 -3.06 23.83
N ASN A 61 8.78 -3.16 23.18
CA ASN A 61 7.91 -4.32 23.31
C ASN A 61 7.41 -4.91 21.98
N TYR A 62 7.67 -4.30 20.82
CA TYR A 62 7.05 -4.71 19.55
C TYR A 62 7.85 -5.77 18.76
N GLY A 63 9.10 -6.06 19.14
CA GLY A 63 9.92 -7.05 18.44
C GLY A 63 10.30 -6.61 17.03
N ARG A 64 10.51 -7.54 16.10
CA ARG A 64 10.76 -7.23 14.69
C ARG A 64 9.47 -6.77 14.03
N ILE A 65 9.49 -5.60 13.43
CA ILE A 65 8.31 -5.00 12.82
C ILE A 65 8.41 -5.10 11.29
N LEU A 66 7.32 -5.55 10.67
CA LEU A 66 7.05 -5.40 9.25
C LEU A 66 5.99 -4.34 9.07
N PHE A 67 6.26 -3.32 8.25
CA PHE A 67 5.29 -2.33 7.82
C PHE A 67 4.90 -2.59 6.37
N VAL A 68 3.60 -2.66 6.08
CA VAL A 68 3.08 -2.80 4.71
C VAL A 68 2.13 -1.64 4.38
N GLY A 69 2.35 -0.97 3.26
CA GLY A 69 1.56 0.19 2.84
C GLY A 69 1.33 0.30 1.33
N ASP A 70 0.64 1.35 0.91
CA ASP A 70 0.36 1.66 -0.50
C ASP A 70 1.17 2.85 -1.02
N SER A 71 0.76 3.47 -2.14
CA SER A 71 1.42 4.63 -2.75
C SER A 71 1.69 5.77 -1.76
N ARG A 72 0.79 5.99 -0.80
CA ARG A 72 0.95 7.05 0.21
C ARG A 72 2.08 6.75 1.18
N THR A 73 2.38 5.45 1.38
CA THR A 73 3.58 5.02 2.10
C THR A 73 4.82 5.13 1.24
N VAL A 74 4.75 4.86 -0.07
CA VAL A 74 5.87 5.11 -0.99
C VAL A 74 6.29 6.59 -0.90
N ASP A 75 5.33 7.51 -0.94
CA ASP A 75 5.54 8.95 -0.82
C ASP A 75 6.12 9.40 0.54
N MET A 76 5.95 8.63 1.62
CA MET A 76 6.58 8.94 2.92
C MET A 76 8.10 8.82 2.87
N PHE A 77 8.63 7.98 1.98
CA PHE A 77 10.06 7.73 1.87
C PHE A 77 10.63 8.32 0.58
N ILE A 78 10.08 7.92 -0.58
CA ILE A 78 10.65 8.19 -1.90
C ILE A 78 9.52 8.44 -2.91
N ALA A 79 9.16 9.71 -3.08
CA ALA A 79 8.09 10.18 -3.98
C ALA A 79 8.33 9.97 -5.50
N THR A 80 9.43 9.34 -5.91
CA THR A 80 9.83 9.21 -7.32
C THR A 80 9.88 7.77 -7.81
N VAL A 81 9.54 6.80 -6.97
CA VAL A 81 9.51 5.37 -7.32
C VAL A 81 8.08 4.85 -7.16
N HIS A 82 7.80 3.69 -7.76
CA HIS A 82 6.48 3.06 -7.68
C HIS A 82 6.37 2.03 -6.56
N ASP A 83 7.49 1.65 -5.96
CA ASP A 83 7.53 0.70 -4.86
C ASP A 83 8.77 0.93 -3.99
N VAL A 84 8.65 0.57 -2.72
CA VAL A 84 9.76 0.40 -1.79
C VAL A 84 9.66 -1.00 -1.21
N SER A 85 10.68 -1.81 -1.45
CA SER A 85 10.65 -3.23 -1.12
C SER A 85 11.80 -3.59 -0.17
N GLY A 86 11.47 -3.81 1.10
CA GLY A 86 12.43 -4.27 2.12
C GLY A 86 13.42 -3.20 2.60
N ILE A 87 13.06 -1.92 2.51
CA ILE A 87 13.89 -0.84 3.07
C ILE A 87 13.87 -0.92 4.61
N ASN A 88 14.92 -0.41 5.25
CA ASN A 88 14.95 -0.24 6.69
C ASN A 88 14.72 1.24 7.04
N ALA A 89 13.65 1.53 7.77
CA ALA A 89 13.38 2.84 8.33
C ALA A 89 13.23 2.69 9.84
N ASP A 90 14.10 3.34 10.62
CA ASP A 90 14.08 3.29 12.09
C ASP A 90 14.06 1.87 12.68
N GLY A 91 14.74 0.92 12.03
CA GLY A 91 14.77 -0.48 12.45
C GLY A 91 13.49 -1.26 12.11
N ILE A 92 12.61 -0.72 11.28
CA ILE A 92 11.41 -1.37 10.74
C ILE A 92 11.66 -1.76 9.28
N THR A 93 11.29 -2.99 8.92
CA THR A 93 11.29 -3.41 7.52
C THR A 93 10.02 -2.89 6.87
N VAL A 94 10.15 -2.12 5.79
CA VAL A 94 9.01 -1.50 5.08
C VAL A 94 8.86 -2.08 3.68
N TYR A 95 7.61 -2.41 3.33
CA TYR A 95 7.16 -2.72 1.98
C TYR A 95 5.99 -1.80 1.62
N ALA A 96 6.07 -1.12 0.49
CA ALA A 96 4.95 -0.37 -0.04
C ALA A 96 4.99 -0.34 -1.57
N MET A 97 3.82 -0.22 -2.18
CA MET A 97 3.68 -0.21 -3.64
C MET A 97 2.51 0.67 -4.05
N ASP A 98 2.67 1.36 -5.18
CA ASP A 98 1.59 2.06 -5.83
C ASP A 98 0.43 1.11 -6.13
N GLY A 99 -0.79 1.55 -5.79
CA GLY A 99 -1.98 0.71 -5.92
C GLY A 99 -2.06 -0.46 -4.93
N GLY A 100 -1.17 -0.52 -3.93
CA GLY A 100 -1.17 -1.55 -2.90
C GLY A 100 -2.51 -1.65 -2.16
N GLY A 101 -3.07 -2.87 -2.11
CA GLY A 101 -4.31 -3.19 -1.41
C GLY A 101 -4.22 -4.57 -0.77
N TYR A 102 -5.36 -5.25 -0.62
CA TYR A 102 -5.40 -6.56 0.05
C TYR A 102 -4.48 -7.61 -0.61
N ASP A 103 -4.50 -7.71 -1.94
CA ASP A 103 -3.71 -8.72 -2.64
C ASP A 103 -2.20 -8.48 -2.42
N TYR A 104 -1.76 -7.23 -2.44
CA TYR A 104 -0.37 -6.85 -2.17
C TYR A 104 0.07 -7.19 -0.75
N LEU A 105 -0.80 -6.99 0.26
CA LEU A 105 -0.53 -7.40 1.63
C LEU A 105 -0.23 -8.90 1.72
N VAL A 106 -1.08 -9.72 1.11
CA VAL A 106 -0.96 -11.19 1.11
C VAL A 106 0.34 -11.59 0.42
N GLU A 107 0.57 -11.10 -0.80
CA GLU A 107 1.77 -11.42 -1.57
C GLU A 107 3.06 -11.01 -0.83
N THR A 108 3.05 -9.83 -0.20
CA THR A 108 4.21 -9.32 0.56
C THR A 108 4.52 -10.19 1.76
N ILE A 109 3.52 -10.54 2.57
CA ILE A 109 3.74 -11.34 3.79
C ILE A 109 4.10 -12.78 3.44
N ASP A 110 3.47 -13.36 2.41
CA ASP A 110 3.79 -14.71 1.95
C ASP A 110 5.23 -14.79 1.41
N ALA A 111 5.68 -13.76 0.69
CA ALA A 111 7.05 -13.66 0.18
C ALA A 111 8.08 -13.35 1.28
N TYR A 112 7.77 -12.41 2.19
CA TYR A 112 8.65 -12.03 3.29
C TYR A 112 8.76 -13.14 4.33
N GLY A 113 7.68 -13.88 4.56
CA GLY A 113 7.61 -15.01 5.48
C GLY A 113 7.16 -14.63 6.89
N MET A 114 6.15 -15.33 7.40
CA MET A 114 5.55 -15.14 8.73
C MET A 114 6.58 -15.18 9.88
N ASP A 115 7.66 -15.95 9.74
CA ASP A 115 8.68 -16.09 10.78
C ASP A 115 9.63 -14.89 10.90
N ASN A 116 9.59 -13.95 9.94
CA ASN A 116 10.54 -12.85 9.85
C ASN A 116 10.09 -11.56 10.55
N PHE A 117 8.89 -11.55 11.15
CA PHE A 117 8.41 -10.46 11.99
C PHE A 117 7.64 -10.98 13.21
N ASP A 118 7.48 -10.11 14.21
CA ASP A 118 6.73 -10.35 15.44
C ASP A 118 5.50 -9.43 15.52
N THR A 119 5.58 -8.23 14.92
CA THR A 119 4.47 -7.28 14.77
C THR A 119 4.32 -6.87 13.30
N LEU A 120 3.08 -6.88 12.81
CA LEU A 120 2.69 -6.28 11.54
C LEU A 120 2.06 -4.92 11.79
N ILE A 121 2.46 -3.91 11.03
CA ILE A 121 1.77 -2.63 10.90
C ILE A 121 1.29 -2.50 9.46
N THR A 122 0.03 -2.11 9.26
CA THR A 122 -0.50 -1.86 7.92
C THR A 122 -1.08 -0.46 7.79
N TRP A 123 -0.74 0.23 6.70
CA TRP A 123 -1.48 1.40 6.23
C TRP A 123 -1.95 1.18 4.80
N LEU A 124 -3.08 0.49 4.69
CA LEU A 124 -3.68 0.01 3.45
C LEU A 124 -5.20 0.20 3.53
N GLY A 125 -5.86 0.23 2.36
CA GLY A 125 -7.32 0.29 2.27
C GLY A 125 -7.86 1.32 1.29
N ALA A 126 -7.07 2.31 0.87
CA ALA A 126 -7.57 3.32 -0.09
C ALA A 126 -7.83 2.71 -1.47
N ASN A 127 -7.03 1.72 -1.86
CA ASN A 127 -7.19 0.98 -3.11
C ASN A 127 -8.34 -0.06 -3.08
N ASP A 128 -9.00 -0.24 -1.94
CA ASP A 128 -9.98 -1.32 -1.74
C ASP A 128 -11.43 -0.83 -1.73
N ALA A 129 -11.70 0.38 -2.22
CA ALA A 129 -13.03 0.94 -2.45
C ALA A 129 -14.00 0.83 -1.25
N GLY A 130 -13.48 1.04 -0.04
CA GLY A 130 -14.26 0.97 1.20
C GLY A 130 -14.46 -0.44 1.76
N ASN A 131 -13.84 -1.47 1.16
CA ASN A 131 -14.07 -2.86 1.51
C ASN A 131 -12.97 -3.46 2.40
N PHE A 132 -13.21 -3.46 3.72
CA PHE A 132 -12.31 -4.10 4.69
C PHE A 132 -12.47 -5.63 4.77
N THR A 133 -13.55 -6.21 4.23
CA THR A 133 -13.90 -7.62 4.46
C THR A 133 -12.79 -8.63 4.09
N PRO A 134 -12.06 -8.47 2.97
CA PRO A 134 -10.98 -9.40 2.60
C PRO A 134 -9.89 -9.50 3.68
N TYR A 135 -9.58 -8.40 4.36
CA TYR A 135 -8.51 -8.33 5.35
C TYR A 135 -8.77 -9.18 6.60
N ILE A 136 -10.04 -9.33 7.00
CA ILE A 136 -10.44 -9.99 8.26
C ILE A 136 -9.85 -11.39 8.37
N GLY A 137 -10.03 -12.21 7.32
CA GLY A 137 -9.55 -13.59 7.32
C GLY A 137 -8.03 -13.69 7.44
N TYR A 138 -7.33 -12.80 6.74
CA TYR A 138 -5.87 -12.78 6.74
C TYR A 138 -5.31 -12.29 8.07
N TYR A 139 -5.86 -11.20 8.63
CA TYR A 139 -5.46 -10.69 9.94
C TYR A 139 -5.75 -11.65 11.09
N ASN A 140 -6.86 -12.39 11.06
CA ASN A 140 -7.08 -13.48 12.00
C ASN A 140 -5.95 -14.52 11.93
N GLY A 141 -5.52 -14.88 10.71
CA GLY A 141 -4.36 -15.75 10.50
C GLY A 141 -3.07 -15.20 11.10
N ILE A 142 -2.82 -13.88 10.99
CA ILE A 142 -1.68 -13.22 11.64
C ILE A 142 -1.73 -13.41 13.16
N LEU A 143 -2.88 -13.15 13.79
CA LEU A 143 -3.06 -13.29 15.24
C LEU A 143 -2.95 -14.75 15.71
N GLU A 144 -3.52 -15.70 14.97
CA GLU A 144 -3.43 -17.14 15.26
C GLU A 144 -1.98 -17.65 15.22
N ASN A 145 -1.11 -17.02 14.43
CA ASN A 145 0.33 -17.30 14.40
C ASN A 145 1.10 -16.61 15.54
N GLY A 146 0.40 -16.04 16.53
CA GLY A 146 1.00 -15.40 17.71
C GLY A 146 1.68 -14.07 17.40
N LYS A 147 1.39 -13.46 16.25
CA LYS A 147 1.90 -12.15 15.87
C LYS A 147 1.04 -11.05 16.46
N ARG A 148 1.59 -9.85 16.56
CA ARG A 148 0.82 -8.64 16.89
C ARG A 148 0.44 -7.90 15.63
N LEU A 149 -0.66 -7.16 15.73
CA LEU A 149 -1.16 -6.31 14.65
C LEU A 149 -1.36 -4.90 15.20
N ILE A 150 -0.96 -3.91 14.40
CA ILE A 150 -1.30 -2.50 14.57
C ILE A 150 -1.85 -2.03 13.24
N LEU A 151 -3.00 -1.37 13.26
CA LEU A 151 -3.62 -0.85 12.05
C LEU A 151 -3.48 0.66 12.03
N CYS A 152 -3.15 1.22 10.88
CA CYS A 152 -3.34 2.63 10.62
C CYS A 152 -4.65 2.78 9.85
N ASN A 153 -5.55 3.63 10.32
CA ASN A 153 -6.74 3.93 9.55
C ASN A 153 -6.34 4.74 8.29
N VAL A 154 -7.14 4.61 7.25
CA VAL A 154 -6.89 5.21 5.94
C VAL A 154 -7.06 6.72 6.07
N GLY A 155 -6.10 7.51 5.57
CA GLY A 155 -6.23 8.97 5.59
C GLY A 155 -7.34 9.48 4.65
N PRO A 156 -7.77 10.75 4.79
CA PRO A 156 -8.78 11.35 3.91
C PRO A 156 -8.28 11.49 2.46
N THR A 157 -9.25 11.69 1.57
CA THR A 157 -9.08 12.13 0.18
C THR A 157 -9.84 13.43 -0.05
N ASP A 158 -9.52 14.14 -1.13
CA ASP A 158 -10.21 15.37 -1.53
C ASP A 158 -11.08 15.12 -2.77
N ASP A 159 -12.38 14.91 -2.50
CA ASP A 159 -13.40 14.62 -3.52
C ASP A 159 -13.48 15.68 -4.63
N GLU A 160 -13.13 16.94 -4.36
CA GLU A 160 -13.19 18.02 -5.35
C GLU A 160 -12.05 17.91 -6.39
N HIS A 161 -10.95 17.25 -6.03
CA HIS A 161 -9.74 17.10 -6.85
C HIS A 161 -9.57 15.69 -7.43
N LEU A 162 -10.46 14.75 -7.08
CA LEU A 162 -10.42 13.40 -7.65
C LEU A 162 -10.61 13.43 -9.17
N LEU A 163 -9.73 12.70 -9.86
CA LEU A 163 -9.93 12.38 -11.27
C LEU A 163 -11.13 11.44 -11.42
N ASP A 164 -11.91 11.57 -12.51
CA ASP A 164 -13.10 10.74 -12.78
C ASP A 164 -12.84 9.23 -12.65
N VAL A 165 -11.63 8.79 -13.02
CA VAL A 165 -11.20 7.39 -12.95
C VAL A 165 -10.92 6.90 -11.53
N CYS A 166 -10.64 7.81 -10.60
CA CYS A 166 -10.34 7.51 -9.20
C CYS A 166 -11.60 7.49 -8.33
N ILE A 167 -12.66 8.21 -8.71
CA ILE A 167 -13.92 8.32 -7.94
C ILE A 167 -14.46 6.97 -7.43
N PRO A 168 -14.50 5.88 -8.21
CA PRO A 168 -15.06 4.61 -7.72
C PRO A 168 -14.37 4.07 -6.46
N ASP A 169 -13.07 4.33 -6.32
CA ASP A 169 -12.22 3.75 -5.28
C ASP A 169 -11.89 4.76 -4.17
N TYR A 170 -11.74 6.04 -4.54
CA TYR A 170 -11.09 7.05 -3.70
C TYR A 170 -12.00 8.14 -3.14
N LEU A 171 -13.33 8.07 -3.32
CA LEU A 171 -14.22 9.00 -2.61
C LEU A 171 -13.95 8.94 -1.10
N ASN A 172 -13.95 10.08 -0.41
CA ASN A 172 -13.64 10.14 1.01
C ASN A 172 -14.62 9.32 1.86
N GLU A 173 -15.87 9.18 1.41
CA GLU A 173 -16.85 8.26 2.02
C GLU A 173 -16.38 6.80 2.05
N LYS A 174 -15.54 6.37 1.09
CA LYS A 174 -14.94 5.04 1.04
C LYS A 174 -13.86 4.87 2.09
N MET A 175 -13.03 5.90 2.29
CA MET A 175 -12.03 5.90 3.36
C MET A 175 -12.72 5.76 4.72
N LEU A 176 -13.79 6.54 4.95
CA LEU A 176 -14.60 6.46 6.16
C LEU A 176 -15.28 5.09 6.34
N GLN A 177 -15.86 4.54 5.26
CA GLN A 177 -16.49 3.21 5.29
C GLN A 177 -15.48 2.11 5.67
N TYR A 178 -14.30 2.13 5.06
CA TYR A 178 -13.22 1.20 5.39
C TYR A 178 -12.78 1.37 6.85
N ASN A 179 -12.54 2.60 7.27
CA ASN A 179 -12.08 2.92 8.63
C ASN A 179 -13.09 2.50 9.70
N GLN A 180 -14.38 2.66 9.44
CA GLN A 180 -15.43 2.20 10.35
C GLN A 180 -15.36 0.67 10.52
N ALA A 181 -15.35 -0.08 9.42
CA ALA A 181 -15.30 -1.55 9.46
C ALA A 181 -13.99 -2.06 10.10
N GLN A 182 -12.87 -1.40 9.80
CA GLN A 182 -11.57 -1.68 10.40
C GLN A 182 -11.58 -1.46 11.91
N ALA A 183 -12.11 -0.32 12.38
CA ALA A 183 -12.17 0.03 13.79
C ALA A 183 -13.10 -0.90 14.59
N GLU A 184 -14.26 -1.25 14.02
CA GLU A 184 -15.19 -2.22 14.61
C GLU A 184 -14.50 -3.58 14.82
N TRP A 185 -13.86 -4.11 13.78
CA TRP A 185 -13.15 -5.39 13.87
C TRP A 185 -11.95 -5.32 14.82
N ALA A 186 -11.16 -4.24 14.78
CA ALA A 186 -10.00 -4.06 15.65
C ALA A 186 -10.41 -4.00 17.14
N ALA A 187 -11.52 -3.34 17.47
CA ALA A 187 -12.04 -3.27 18.83
C ALA A 187 -12.47 -4.63 19.38
N GLU A 188 -13.04 -5.51 18.54
CA GLU A 188 -13.40 -6.88 18.92
C GLU A 188 -12.18 -7.76 19.26
N HIS A 189 -11.00 -7.40 18.74
CA HIS A 189 -9.77 -8.18 18.86
C HIS A 189 -8.70 -7.50 19.73
N ASP A 190 -9.04 -6.38 20.40
CA ASP A 190 -8.12 -5.56 21.20
C ASP A 190 -6.87 -5.11 20.40
N ILE A 191 -7.08 -4.77 19.13
CA ILE A 191 -6.03 -4.30 18.23
C ILE A 191 -5.94 -2.77 18.30
N LYS A 192 -4.71 -2.27 18.42
CA LYS A 192 -4.43 -0.84 18.35
C LYS A 192 -4.68 -0.31 16.93
N VAL A 193 -5.45 0.78 16.85
CA VAL A 193 -5.58 1.60 15.64
C VAL A 193 -4.88 2.94 15.86
N ILE A 194 -3.99 3.32 14.95
CA ILE A 194 -3.37 4.65 14.86
C ILE A 194 -4.27 5.52 13.98
N ASP A 195 -4.70 6.67 14.52
CA ASP A 195 -5.65 7.57 13.86
C ASP A 195 -4.95 8.55 12.91
N LEU A 196 -4.53 8.02 11.75
CA LEU A 196 -3.97 8.83 10.68
C LEU A 196 -5.02 9.64 9.92
N TYR A 197 -6.29 9.23 9.91
CA TYR A 197 -7.36 10.01 9.30
C TYR A 197 -7.46 11.40 9.92
N THR A 198 -7.57 11.48 11.25
CA THR A 198 -7.63 12.77 11.95
C THR A 198 -6.31 13.52 11.81
N PHE A 199 -5.16 12.84 11.99
CA PHE A 199 -3.85 13.48 11.88
C PHE A 199 -3.64 14.14 10.52
N VAL A 200 -3.89 13.42 9.43
CA VAL A 200 -3.73 13.95 8.06
C VAL A 200 -4.69 15.12 7.85
N SER A 201 -5.97 14.98 8.23
CA SER A 201 -6.97 16.04 8.08
C SER A 201 -6.57 17.37 8.75
N GLU A 202 -5.83 17.30 9.85
CA GLU A 202 -5.45 18.47 10.64
C GLU A 202 -4.06 19.03 10.30
N ASN A 203 -3.16 18.21 9.75
CA ASN A 203 -1.73 18.56 9.70
C ASN A 203 -1.10 18.43 8.31
N ILE A 204 -1.75 17.79 7.34
CA ILE A 204 -1.15 17.38 6.07
C ILE A 204 -2.01 17.89 4.90
N GLY A 205 -1.37 18.41 3.85
CA GLY A 205 -2.07 18.82 2.63
C GLY A 205 -2.39 17.61 1.74
N ILE A 206 -3.48 17.66 1.00
CA ILE A 206 -3.81 16.68 -0.04
C ILE A 206 -3.41 17.27 -1.39
N GLU A 207 -2.75 16.50 -2.25
CA GLU A 207 -2.35 16.92 -3.59
C GLU A 207 -3.58 17.24 -4.44
N GLU A 208 -3.68 18.50 -4.91
CA GLU A 208 -4.78 18.91 -5.80
C GLU A 208 -4.73 18.23 -7.18
N VAL A 209 -3.61 17.57 -7.53
CA VAL A 209 -3.44 16.91 -8.85
C VAL A 209 -4.29 15.65 -8.97
N ASP A 210 -4.53 14.96 -7.86
CA ASP A 210 -5.28 13.70 -7.85
C ASP A 210 -6.26 13.54 -6.68
N GLY A 211 -6.19 14.38 -5.65
CA GLY A 211 -7.05 14.30 -4.47
C GLY A 211 -6.78 13.09 -3.57
N VAL A 212 -5.68 12.36 -3.77
CA VAL A 212 -5.37 11.09 -3.08
C VAL A 212 -4.08 11.16 -2.28
N HIS A 213 -3.01 11.69 -2.88
CA HIS A 213 -1.69 11.73 -2.24
C HIS A 213 -1.51 12.99 -1.39
N TYR A 214 -0.43 13.04 -0.62
CA TYR A 214 -0.23 14.06 0.40
C TYR A 214 0.99 14.95 0.12
N GLU A 215 0.94 16.20 0.57
CA GLU A 215 2.01 17.19 0.48
C GLU A 215 2.40 17.78 1.85
N PRO A 216 3.66 18.24 2.01
CA PRO A 216 4.76 18.14 1.05
C PRO A 216 5.38 16.74 1.02
N LYS A 217 5.94 16.36 -0.14
CA LYS A 217 6.70 15.11 -0.29
C LYS A 217 8.20 15.32 -0.01
N PRO A 218 8.89 14.37 0.65
CA PRO A 218 8.32 13.18 1.28
C PRO A 218 7.48 13.54 2.51
N THR A 219 6.40 12.79 2.74
CA THR A 219 5.41 13.04 3.81
C THR A 219 5.87 12.46 5.15
N THR A 220 7.13 12.72 5.53
CA THR A 220 7.80 12.10 6.69
C THR A 220 7.10 12.36 8.01
N THR A 221 6.32 13.44 8.12
CA THR A 221 5.51 13.74 9.30
C THR A 221 4.45 12.68 9.60
N VAL A 222 3.93 11.99 8.58
CA VAL A 222 3.05 10.83 8.78
C VAL A 222 3.81 9.65 9.38
N TRP A 223 5.06 9.43 8.94
CA TRP A 223 5.93 8.42 9.54
C TRP A 223 6.22 8.73 11.01
N ASP A 224 6.56 9.98 11.32
CA ASP A 224 6.79 10.43 12.70
C ASP A 224 5.57 10.18 13.59
N GLU A 225 4.34 10.43 13.09
CA GLU A 225 3.11 10.15 13.82
C GLU A 225 2.93 8.65 14.11
N ILE A 226 3.19 7.79 13.13
CA ILE A 226 3.16 6.33 13.31
C ILE A 226 4.18 5.94 14.39
N MET A 227 5.41 6.43 14.29
CA MET A 227 6.51 6.10 15.20
C MET A 227 6.23 6.59 16.64
N ASN A 228 5.61 7.76 16.81
CA ASN A 228 5.22 8.29 18.12
C ASN A 228 4.10 7.46 18.78
N ASN A 229 3.35 6.71 17.98
CA ASN A 229 2.25 5.87 18.42
C ASN A 229 2.61 4.38 18.46
N ILE A 230 3.90 4.02 18.46
CA ILE A 230 4.37 2.66 18.78
C ILE A 230 5.42 2.66 19.87
#